data_AF-A0A3M1QEM3-F1
#
_entry.id   AF-A0A3M1QEM3-F1
#
_cell.length_a   1.000
_cell.length_b   1.000
_cell.length_c   1.000
_cell.angle_alpha   90.00
_cell.angle_beta   90.00
_cell.angle_gamma   90.00
#
_symmetry.space_group_name_H-M   'P 1'
#
loop_
_entity.id
_entity.type
_entity.pdbx_description
1 polymer ?
#
loop_
_entity_poly.entity_id
_entity_poly.type
_entity_poly.pdbx_seq_one_letter_code
_entity_poly.pdbx_strand_id
1 'polypeptide(L)'
;MRSGLKALLSDIIDYAGLFPPARLELDAALESYARYRSEPDAWMLGDFVCPATRLDDLTPRLADVVGDGDPLSLSLICGGGDDLGD
;
A
#
# COMPACT_ATOMS: atom_id res chain seq x y z
N MET A 1 11.55 -21.40 10.08
CA MET A 1 11.01 -21.38 8.70
C MET A 1 12.10 -21.86 7.75
N ARG A 2 11.78 -22.65 6.70
CA ARG A 2 12.79 -22.99 5.66
C ARG A 2 13.15 -21.71 4.90
N SER A 3 14.42 -21.45 4.63
CA SER A 3 14.89 -20.22 3.98
C SER A 3 14.16 -19.92 2.67
N GLY A 4 13.94 -20.93 1.83
CA GLY A 4 13.21 -20.78 0.57
C GLY A 4 11.74 -20.37 0.72
N LEU A 5 11.04 -20.81 1.79
CA LEU A 5 9.66 -20.39 2.04
C LEU A 5 9.59 -18.94 2.52
N LYS A 6 10.55 -18.52 3.36
CA LYS A 6 10.67 -17.12 3.79
C LYS A 6 10.88 -16.23 2.57
N ALA A 7 11.81 -16.59 1.68
CA ALA A 7 12.06 -15.83 0.46
C ALA A 7 10.84 -15.75 -0.48
N LEU A 8 10.05 -16.83 -0.59
CA LEU A 8 8.83 -16.84 -1.43
C LEU A 8 7.71 -15.95 -0.88
N LEU A 9 7.58 -15.86 0.44
CA LEU A 9 6.49 -15.15 1.11
C LEU A 9 6.85 -13.72 1.50
N SER A 10 8.11 -13.31 1.33
CA SER A 10 8.52 -11.93 1.54
C SER A 10 7.74 -11.00 0.62
N ASP A 11 7.16 -9.94 1.21
CA ASP A 11 6.44 -8.87 0.51
C ASP A 11 5.27 -9.35 -0.39
N ILE A 12 4.70 -10.54 -0.12
CA ILE A 12 3.67 -11.16 -0.96
C ILE A 12 2.28 -10.50 -0.86
N ILE A 13 2.03 -9.69 0.17
CA ILE A 13 0.72 -9.09 0.44
C ILE A 13 0.77 -7.60 0.16
N ASP A 14 0.21 -7.17 -0.96
CA ASP A 14 -0.04 -5.75 -1.21
C ASP A 14 -1.32 -5.29 -0.50
N TYR A 15 -1.23 -4.17 0.21
CA TYR A 15 -2.34 -3.65 0.99
C TYR A 15 -3.23 -2.73 0.16
N ALA A 16 -4.43 -3.23 -0.18
CA ALA A 16 -5.43 -2.52 -0.99
C ALA A 16 -6.64 -2.04 -0.18
N GLY A 17 -6.42 -1.43 1.00
CA GLY A 17 -7.50 -0.99 1.90
C GLY A 17 -8.48 0.03 1.29
N LEU A 18 -8.02 0.80 0.30
CA LEU A 18 -8.83 1.78 -0.43
C LEU A 18 -9.83 1.15 -1.42
N PHE A 19 -9.67 -0.13 -1.74
CA PHE A 19 -10.46 -0.82 -2.77
C PHE A 19 -11.57 -1.67 -2.15
N PRO A 20 -12.62 -2.03 -2.92
CA PRO A 20 -13.65 -2.95 -2.46
C PRO A 20 -13.07 -4.30 -2.04
N PRO A 21 -13.60 -4.96 -1.00
CA PRO A 21 -14.81 -4.59 -0.24
C PRO A 21 -14.58 -3.60 0.91
N ALA A 22 -13.34 -3.41 1.36
CA ALA A 22 -13.03 -2.60 2.54
C ALA A 22 -13.40 -1.13 2.34
N ARG A 23 -13.05 -0.55 1.18
CA ARG A 23 -13.36 0.85 0.80
C ARG A 23 -13.07 1.85 1.93
N LEU A 24 -11.94 1.67 2.60
CA LEU A 24 -11.55 2.57 3.68
C LEU A 24 -11.25 3.97 3.13
N GLU A 25 -11.48 4.97 3.96
CA GLU A 25 -10.92 6.30 3.72
C GLU A 25 -9.39 6.28 3.83
N LEU A 26 -8.73 7.22 3.17
CA LEU A 26 -7.27 7.27 3.04
C LEU A 26 -6.55 7.20 4.40
N ASP A 27 -6.98 8.02 5.36
CA ASP A 27 -6.37 8.07 6.70
C ASP A 27 -6.50 6.73 7.44
N ALA A 28 -7.68 6.10 7.37
CA ALA A 28 -7.93 4.81 8.01
C ALA A 28 -7.15 3.66 7.34
N ALA A 29 -6.99 3.73 6.01
CA ALA A 29 -6.17 2.80 5.26
C ALA A 29 -4.68 2.93 5.65
N LEU A 30 -4.18 4.16 5.76
CA LEU A 30 -2.80 4.45 6.17
C LEU A 30 -2.52 4.02 7.61
N GLU A 31 -3.43 4.28 8.55
CA GLU A 31 -3.32 3.83 9.94
C GLU A 31 -3.24 2.30 10.02
N SER A 32 -4.10 1.61 9.27
CA SER A 32 -4.06 0.14 9.20
C SER A 32 -2.74 -0.37 8.64
N TYR A 33 -2.26 0.23 7.54
CA TYR A 33 -0.99 -0.12 6.93
C TYR A 33 0.20 0.10 7.89
N ALA A 34 0.25 1.25 8.55
CA ALA A 34 1.27 1.59 9.55
C ALA A 34 1.27 0.58 10.71
N ARG A 35 0.09 0.20 11.19
CA ARG A 35 -0.07 -0.83 12.22
C ARG A 35 0.47 -2.17 11.75
N TYR A 36 0.10 -2.65 10.56
CA TYR A 36 0.58 -3.93 10.03
C TYR A 36 2.10 -3.98 9.81
N ARG A 37 2.72 -2.84 9.46
CA ARG A 37 4.18 -2.71 9.38
C ARG A 37 4.90 -2.92 10.72
N SER A 38 4.21 -2.76 11.84
CA SER A 38 4.75 -2.96 13.19
C SER A 38 4.50 -4.38 13.76
N GLU A 39 3.74 -5.21 13.04
CA GLU A 39 3.38 -6.55 13.49
C GLU A 39 4.48 -7.59 13.19
N PRO A 40 4.52 -8.72 13.92
CA PRO A 40 5.55 -9.75 13.72
C PRO A 40 5.62 -10.32 12.29
N ASP A 41 4.50 -10.26 11.56
CA ASP A 41 4.36 -10.77 10.19
C ASP A 41 4.54 -9.69 9.11
N ALA A 42 5.00 -8.49 9.48
CA ALA A 42 5.25 -7.38 8.56
C ALA A 42 6.20 -7.74 7.39
N TRP A 43 7.05 -8.76 7.56
CA TRP A 43 7.94 -9.25 6.50
C TRP A 43 7.21 -9.85 5.29
N MET A 44 5.90 -10.10 5.38
CA MET A 44 5.04 -10.54 4.27
C MET A 44 4.31 -9.38 3.60
N LEU A 45 4.32 -8.18 4.19
CA LEU A 45 3.55 -7.02 3.74
C LEU A 45 4.38 -6.21 2.73
N GLY A 46 3.89 -6.15 1.49
CA GLY A 46 4.46 -5.37 0.40
C GLY A 46 3.89 -3.95 0.32
N ASP A 47 3.45 -3.57 -0.87
CA ASP A 47 3.17 -2.18 -1.21
C ASP A 47 1.84 -1.68 -0.61
N PHE A 48 1.74 -0.37 -0.38
CA PHE A 48 0.44 0.27 -0.24
C PHE A 48 -0.15 0.54 -1.63
N VAL A 49 -1.31 -0.04 -1.93
CA VAL A 49 -1.98 0.13 -3.22
C VAL A 49 -2.88 1.37 -3.17
N CYS A 50 -2.62 2.33 -4.07
CA CYS A 50 -3.36 3.59 -4.14
C CYS A 50 -3.89 3.84 -5.56
N PRO A 51 -5.14 4.30 -5.73
CA PRO A 51 -5.57 4.84 -7.02
C PRO A 51 -4.74 6.10 -7.35
N ALA A 52 -4.21 6.18 -8.56
CA ALA A 52 -3.33 7.27 -8.99
C ALA A 52 -3.98 8.66 -8.82
N THR A 53 -5.32 8.74 -8.90
CA THR A 53 -6.09 9.97 -8.70
C THR A 53 -6.05 10.51 -7.27
N ARG A 54 -5.62 9.71 -6.28
CA ARG A 54 -5.46 10.13 -4.87
C ARG A 54 -4.00 10.27 -4.45
N LEU A 55 -3.06 10.27 -5.40
CA LEU A 55 -1.63 10.41 -5.10
C LEU A 55 -1.32 11.74 -4.41
N ASP A 56 -1.90 12.84 -4.89
CA ASP A 56 -1.68 14.18 -4.33
C ASP A 56 -2.21 14.28 -2.88
N ASP A 57 -3.30 13.57 -2.56
CA ASP A 57 -3.81 13.48 -1.18
C ASP A 57 -2.93 12.58 -0.30
N LEU A 58 -2.33 11.54 -0.88
CA LEU A 58 -1.51 10.56 -0.19
C LEU A 58 -0.15 11.12 0.22
N THR A 59 0.56 11.82 -0.69
CA THR A 59 1.93 12.30 -0.47
C THR A 59 2.15 13.05 0.86
N PRO A 60 1.33 14.05 1.25
CA PRO A 60 1.56 14.77 2.50
C PRO A 60 1.36 13.90 3.76
N ARG A 61 0.53 12.84 3.66
CA ARG A 61 0.21 11.93 4.78
C ARG A 61 1.22 10.80 4.92
N LEU A 62 1.96 10.48 3.86
CA LEU A 62 2.99 9.44 3.89
C LEU A 62 4.14 9.80 4.83
N ALA A 63 4.48 11.08 4.96
CA ALA A 63 5.53 11.53 5.86
C ALA A 63 5.28 11.07 7.31
N ASP A 64 4.02 11.07 7.73
CA ASP A 64 3.61 10.65 9.08
C ASP A 64 3.70 9.13 9.29
N VAL A 65 3.61 8.35 8.20
CA VAL A 65 3.59 6.87 8.24
C VAL A 65 4.98 6.27 8.09
N VAL A 66 5.82 6.87 7.24
CA VAL A 66 7.14 6.31 6.88
C VAL A 66 8.21 6.63 7.92
N GLY A 67 8.08 7.74 8.65
CA GLY A 67 9.10 8.20 9.60
C GLY A 67 10.49 8.32 8.95
N ASP A 68 11.56 8.34 9.76
CA ASP A 68 12.97 8.29 9.30
C ASP A 68 13.43 6.85 8.92
N GLY A 69 12.48 5.93 8.74
CA GLY A 69 12.74 4.51 8.53
C GLY A 69 12.97 4.09 7.07
N ASP A 70 12.75 2.79 6.81
CA ASP A 70 12.84 2.23 5.46
C ASP A 70 11.82 2.87 4.51
N PRO A 71 12.22 3.21 3.26
CA PRO A 71 11.33 3.83 2.29
C PRO A 71 10.10 2.97 2.02
N LEU A 72 8.97 3.63 1.82
CA LEU A 72 7.71 2.98 1.48
C LEU A 72 7.62 2.71 -0.02
N SER A 73 7.30 1.47 -0.38
CA SER A 73 6.93 1.10 -1.73
C SER A 73 5.42 1.32 -1.96
N LEU A 74 5.08 1.92 -3.11
CA LEU A 74 3.71 2.26 -3.50
C LEU A 74 3.39 1.63 -4.84
N SER A 75 2.23 0.98 -4.92
CA SER A 75 1.67 0.46 -6.16
C SER A 75 0.48 1.34 -6.58
N LEU A 76 0.56 1.94 -7.76
CA LEU A 76 -0.45 2.88 -8.25
C LEU A 76 -1.35 2.23 -9.29
N ILE A 77 -2.67 2.33 -9.09
CA ILE A 77 -3.66 1.94 -10.08
C ILE A 77 -4.11 3.17 -10.86
N CYS A 78 -3.70 3.24 -12.12
CA CYS A 78 -4.21 4.23 -13.07
C CYS A 78 -5.53 3.73 -13.66
N GLY A 79 -6.54 4.61 -13.73
CA GLY A 79 -7.71 4.36 -14.56
C GLY A 79 -7.32 4.30 -16.03
N GLY A 80 -8.04 3.51 -16.83
CA GLY A 80 -7.95 3.63 -18.29
C GLY A 80 -8.35 5.05 -18.70
N GLY A 81 -7.53 5.69 -19.53
CA GLY A 81 -7.83 7.03 -20.04
C GLY A 81 -9.18 7.03 -20.74
N ASP A 82 -9.90 8.16 -20.67
CA ASP A 82 -11.09 8.38 -21.49
C ASP A 82 -10.79 7.88 -22.90
N ASP A 83 -11.62 6.97 -23.40
CA ASP A 83 -11.59 6.61 -24.81
C ASP A 83 -11.59 7.93 -25.58
N LEU A 84 -10.54 8.15 -26.37
CA LEU A 84 -10.51 9.20 -27.37
C LEU A 84 -11.67 8.91 -28.34
N GLY A 85 -12.86 9.38 -27.97
CA GLY A 85 -14.04 9.37 -28.81
C GLY A 85 -13.80 10.30 -29.98
N ASP A 86 -14.03 9.74 -31.17
CA ASP A 86 -14.09 10.40 -32.48
C ASP A 86 -14.84 11.75 -32.49
#